data_AF-A0A397SK02-F1
#
_entry.id   AF-A0A397SK02-F1
#
_cell.length_a   1.000
_cell.length_b   1.000
_cell.length_c   1.000
_cell.angle_alpha   90.00
_cell.angle_beta   90.00
_cell.angle_gamma   90.00
#
_symmetry.space_group_name_H-M   'P 1'
#
loop_
_entity.id
_entity.type
_entity.pdbx_description
1 polymer ?
#
loop_
_entity_poly.entity_id
_entity_poly.type
_entity_poly.pdbx_seq_one_letter_code
_entity_poly.pdbx_strand_id
1 'polypeptide(L)'
;MEVLISSKFTIVDDNYETRTIKLGNDDPNEVEEVGESATRECKSYVFHSAENKLIRFIDTPGMGDTNGLEQDVKNFENILWYISYHKYLNGICILLKPNNSRLNVIFKFCIQELLSHLHKDAKDNIVFCFTNARETNYRPGNTKLLLEKQLEDLKRQSRTDVEINVVKNTMYCFDNESFRFLAAIKNDIQFTESEERNFAESWKKSVDESLRLIEYLLKRRPHKIKDTLSLNNARNIVIFLSKPLAEIGQLIQMNINLIRQKQGEIDSSSKTIKELQDRLYILQIDLEPVKLGYPRTVCTNNSCVELKQIERTNSIKTDYVKHCCPHCFLRFSKSNVVNNKTLRFCSAIKFSGNCKVCGCHWKKHMHITYENKHVSHIIKDENVESQISENMSDQEIKKAIVKEYQKMRDQLQKEQQKINEISLKFAQFLRQNAIAAFNDAYADYLDHFIEEEKVKKSADPSYDESILEGLKTTRDSYMKQVEVIKKAIENNDPSRPPIKPEQIAKLEQQLYNLPLNGLTLKKLKYEAERSQTDIFRYTENHYMP
;
A
#
# COMPACT_ATOMS: atom_id res chain seq x y z
N MET A 1 23.61 25.00 -9.56
CA MET A 1 23.58 24.07 -8.40
C MET A 1 22.13 23.76 -8.14
N GLU A 2 21.71 22.58 -8.54
CA GLU A 2 20.36 22.07 -8.29
C GLU A 2 20.27 21.75 -6.80
N VAL A 3 19.35 22.40 -6.09
CA VAL A 3 19.19 22.19 -4.64
C VAL A 3 18.08 21.15 -4.47
N LEU A 4 18.43 19.99 -3.91
CA LEU A 4 17.52 18.83 -3.81
C LEU A 4 16.35 19.07 -2.84
N ILE A 5 16.59 19.88 -1.81
CA ILE A 5 15.63 20.25 -0.76
C ILE A 5 15.52 21.77 -0.76
N SER A 6 14.33 22.29 -1.06
CA SER A 6 14.09 23.73 -1.01
C SER A 6 14.30 24.24 0.42
N SER A 7 14.90 25.43 0.56
CA SER A 7 15.17 26.00 1.89
C SER A 7 14.96 27.50 1.87
N LYS A 8 14.32 28.01 2.92
CA LYS A 8 14.13 29.43 3.15
C LYS A 8 14.44 29.77 4.59
N PHE A 9 15.23 30.82 4.80
CA PHE A 9 15.55 31.31 6.14
C PHE A 9 15.91 32.79 6.10
N THR A 10 15.82 33.44 7.25
CA THR A 10 16.26 34.83 7.43
C THR A 10 17.66 34.90 8.02
N ILE A 11 18.40 35.93 7.67
CA ILE A 11 19.66 36.33 8.27
C ILE A 11 19.60 37.82 8.59
N VAL A 12 20.25 38.22 9.67
CA VAL A 12 20.42 39.63 10.03
C VAL A 12 21.85 39.98 9.69
N ASP A 13 22.06 40.98 8.84
CA ASP A 13 23.39 41.44 8.47
C ASP A 13 23.96 42.44 9.50
N ASP A 14 25.20 42.89 9.29
CA ASP A 14 25.89 43.83 10.18
C ASP A 14 25.19 45.19 10.32
N ASN A 15 24.29 45.54 9.39
CA ASN A 15 23.48 46.75 9.46
C ASN A 15 22.15 46.50 10.21
N TYR A 16 21.99 45.33 10.82
CA TYR A 16 20.75 44.86 11.43
C TYR A 16 19.58 44.75 10.44
N GLU A 17 19.86 44.66 9.14
CA GLU A 17 18.82 44.46 8.13
C GLU A 17 18.50 42.97 8.01
N THR A 18 17.21 42.65 7.99
CA THR A 18 16.74 41.28 7.80
C THR A 18 16.71 40.96 6.32
N ARG A 19 17.52 40.00 5.90
CA ARG A 19 17.51 39.44 4.54
C ARG A 19 16.91 38.05 4.54
N THR A 20 16.07 37.76 3.55
CA THR A 20 15.49 36.43 3.34
C THR A 20 16.25 35.73 2.23
N ILE A 21 16.84 34.57 2.53
CA ILE A 21 17.53 33.72 1.56
C ILE A 21 16.58 32.59 1.18
N LYS A 22 16.42 32.35 -0.13
CA LYS A 22 15.65 31.24 -0.68
C LYS A 22 16.52 30.43 -1.64
N LEU A 23 16.54 29.13 -1.46
CA LEU A 23 17.26 28.17 -2.29
C LEU A 23 16.28 27.11 -2.81
N GLY A 24 16.33 26.82 -4.12
CA GLY A 24 15.45 25.83 -4.75
C GLY A 24 14.10 26.41 -5.20
N ASN A 25 13.31 25.56 -5.85
CA ASN A 25 11.96 25.90 -6.31
C ASN A 25 10.94 25.71 -5.19
N ASP A 26 9.77 26.32 -5.33
CA ASP A 26 8.64 26.06 -4.42
C ASP A 26 8.25 24.59 -4.47
N ASP A 27 8.28 23.92 -3.32
CA ASP A 27 7.85 22.53 -3.17
C ASP A 27 6.47 22.53 -2.49
N PRO A 28 5.41 22.02 -3.14
CA PRO A 28 4.09 21.95 -2.52
C PRO A 28 4.02 21.05 -1.28
N ASN A 29 5.06 20.25 -1.00
CA ASN A 29 5.20 19.46 0.22
C ASN A 29 5.81 20.26 1.40
N GLU A 30 6.33 21.46 1.15
CA GLU A 30 6.94 22.35 2.14
C GLU A 30 5.98 23.53 2.41
N VAL A 31 5.46 23.65 3.63
CA VAL A 31 4.61 24.77 4.05
C VAL A 31 5.39 25.71 4.95
N GLU A 32 5.39 26.99 4.60
CA GLU A 32 6.20 28.03 5.27
C GLU A 32 5.43 28.82 6.36
N GLU A 33 4.40 28.23 6.98
CA GLU A 33 3.61 28.87 8.03
C GLU A 33 4.19 28.64 9.44
N VAL A 34 4.22 29.69 10.27
CA VAL A 34 4.78 29.64 11.63
C VAL A 34 3.87 28.81 12.53
N GLY A 35 4.37 27.66 12.98
CA GLY A 35 3.65 26.79 13.93
C GLY A 35 3.05 25.51 13.34
N GLU A 36 3.19 25.30 12.02
CA GLU A 36 2.86 24.04 11.35
C GLU A 36 4.13 23.21 11.07
N SER A 37 3.98 21.91 10.83
CA SER A 37 5.05 21.07 10.31
C SER A 37 5.49 21.54 8.92
N ALA A 38 6.77 21.87 8.75
CA ALA A 38 7.33 22.28 7.46
C ALA A 38 7.08 21.23 6.37
N THR A 39 7.31 19.95 6.67
CA THR A 39 7.04 18.83 5.78
C THR A 39 5.61 18.32 5.97
N ARG A 40 4.77 18.29 4.93
CA ARG A 40 3.39 17.76 5.03
C ARG A 40 3.32 16.24 4.88
N GLU A 41 4.13 15.68 4.00
CA GLU A 41 4.11 14.25 3.62
C GLU A 41 5.51 13.65 3.62
N CYS A 42 5.61 12.34 3.89
CA CYS A 42 6.89 11.64 3.86
C CYS A 42 7.50 11.67 2.46
N LYS A 43 8.81 11.89 2.37
CA LYS A 43 9.52 12.02 1.09
C LYS A 43 10.90 11.37 1.14
N SER A 44 11.24 10.65 0.06
CA SER A 44 12.53 9.97 -0.07
C SER A 44 13.50 10.79 -0.91
N TYR A 45 14.66 11.08 -0.33
CA TYR A 45 15.80 11.65 -1.01
C TYR A 45 16.87 10.58 -1.19
N VAL A 46 17.30 10.37 -2.42
CA VAL A 46 18.20 9.28 -2.81
C VAL A 46 19.54 9.85 -3.25
N PHE A 47 20.60 9.51 -2.54
CA PHE A 47 21.95 9.92 -2.88
C PHE A 47 22.72 8.72 -3.42
N HIS A 48 23.16 8.82 -4.67
CA HIS A 48 24.04 7.84 -5.29
C HIS A 48 25.50 8.19 -4.98
N SER A 49 26.22 7.28 -4.32
CA SER A 49 27.64 7.43 -4.00
C SER A 49 28.50 6.57 -4.94
N ALA A 50 29.80 6.79 -4.93
CA ALA A 50 30.77 5.92 -5.60
C ALA A 50 30.60 4.45 -5.15
N GLU A 51 31.01 3.50 -5.99
CA GLU A 51 30.97 2.06 -5.71
C GLU A 51 29.56 1.44 -5.61
N ASN A 52 28.55 1.96 -6.35
CA ASN A 52 27.17 1.44 -6.35
C ASN A 52 26.47 1.45 -4.97
N LYS A 53 26.87 2.36 -4.08
CA LYS A 53 26.21 2.56 -2.77
C LYS A 53 25.11 3.62 -2.88
N LEU A 54 23.96 3.33 -2.31
CA LEU A 54 22.79 4.21 -2.31
C LEU A 54 22.38 4.53 -0.88
N ILE A 55 22.26 5.82 -0.56
CA ILE A 55 21.74 6.30 0.72
C ILE A 55 20.35 6.88 0.49
N ARG A 56 19.38 6.40 1.26
CA ARG A 56 18.00 6.89 1.25
C ARG A 56 17.70 7.59 2.56
N PHE A 57 17.42 8.88 2.49
CA PHE A 57 16.81 9.61 3.60
C PHE A 57 15.30 9.66 3.38
N ILE A 58 14.55 9.26 4.40
CA ILE A 58 13.10 9.41 4.44
C ILE A 58 12.85 10.60 5.35
N ASP A 59 12.53 11.74 4.75
CA ASP A 59 12.06 12.90 5.47
C ASP A 59 10.59 12.69 5.85
N THR A 60 10.23 13.02 7.08
CA THR A 60 8.92 12.73 7.66
C THR A 60 8.27 14.01 8.15
N PRO A 61 6.93 14.12 8.12
CA PRO A 61 6.24 15.22 8.79
C PRO A 61 6.68 15.33 10.24
N GLY A 62 6.85 16.57 10.70
CA GLY A 62 7.09 16.88 12.11
C GLY A 62 5.95 16.34 12.98
N MET A 63 6.33 15.87 14.16
CA MET A 63 5.39 15.48 15.19
C MET A 63 5.31 16.58 16.25
N GLY A 64 4.10 16.95 16.64
CA GLY A 64 3.88 18.11 17.51
C GLY A 64 3.30 19.33 16.84
N ASP A 65 2.52 19.12 15.79
CA ASP A 65 1.79 20.19 15.11
C ASP A 65 0.79 20.83 16.08
N THR A 66 0.57 22.15 15.95
CA THR A 66 -0.37 22.90 16.80
C THR A 66 -1.83 22.46 16.65
N ASN A 67 -2.09 21.56 15.69
CA ASN A 67 -3.37 20.93 15.37
C ASN A 67 -3.76 19.73 16.28
N GLY A 68 -2.89 19.32 17.22
CA GLY A 68 -3.23 18.40 18.32
C GLY A 68 -2.95 16.90 18.07
N LEU A 69 -3.23 16.07 19.08
CA LEU A 69 -2.88 14.63 19.13
C LEU A 69 -3.45 13.80 17.95
N GLU A 70 -4.61 14.16 17.42
CA GLU A 70 -5.22 13.45 16.29
C GLU A 70 -4.43 13.62 14.98
N GLN A 71 -3.79 14.77 14.78
CA GLN A 71 -2.98 15.02 13.60
C GLN A 71 -1.66 14.23 13.69
N ASP A 72 -1.06 14.15 14.88
CA ASP A 72 0.14 13.35 15.11
C ASP A 72 -0.10 11.85 14.85
N VAL A 73 -1.27 11.31 15.22
CA VAL A 73 -1.66 9.93 14.87
C VAL A 73 -1.70 9.74 13.34
N LYS A 74 -2.29 10.68 12.59
CA LYS A 74 -2.32 10.61 11.12
C LYS A 74 -0.93 10.72 10.50
N ASN A 75 -0.10 11.63 11.01
CA ASN A 75 1.29 11.79 10.56
C ASN A 75 2.06 10.48 10.79
N PHE A 76 1.84 9.81 11.93
CA PHE A 76 2.48 8.54 12.23
C PHE A 76 1.97 7.40 11.35
N GLU A 77 0.66 7.31 11.11
CA GLU A 77 0.12 6.35 10.14
C GLU A 77 0.71 6.56 8.75
N ASN A 78 0.90 7.81 8.33
CA ASN A 78 1.56 8.14 7.07
C ASN A 78 3.02 7.67 7.04
N ILE A 79 3.78 7.88 8.12
CA ILE A 79 5.17 7.39 8.24
C ILE A 79 5.20 5.87 8.16
N LEU A 80 4.38 5.17 8.93
CA LEU A 80 4.34 3.71 8.91
C LEU A 80 3.92 3.15 7.55
N TRP A 81 2.94 3.78 6.91
CA TRP A 81 2.53 3.45 5.54
C TRP A 81 3.69 3.64 4.57
N TYR A 82 4.41 4.75 4.67
CA TYR A 82 5.53 5.08 3.78
C TYR A 82 6.70 4.10 3.94
N ILE A 83 7.11 3.80 5.18
CA ILE A 83 8.18 2.82 5.42
C ILE A 83 7.78 1.39 5.10
N SER A 84 6.47 1.07 5.03
CA SER A 84 5.97 -0.27 4.70
C SER A 84 6.38 -0.74 3.30
N TYR A 85 6.71 0.19 2.39
CA TYR A 85 7.23 -0.11 1.06
C TYR A 85 8.71 -0.54 1.06
N HIS A 86 9.38 -0.45 2.21
CA HIS A 86 10.77 -0.85 2.36
C HIS A 86 10.88 -2.19 3.10
N LYS A 87 11.82 -3.04 2.65
CA LYS A 87 12.07 -4.33 3.28
C LYS A 87 12.83 -4.18 4.60
N TYR A 88 13.72 -3.19 4.66
CA TYR A 88 14.61 -2.95 5.79
C TYR A 88 14.69 -1.47 6.13
N LEU A 89 14.98 -1.19 7.39
CA LEU A 89 15.29 0.13 7.92
C LEU A 89 16.65 0.08 8.61
N ASN A 90 17.61 0.85 8.11
CA ASN A 90 18.98 0.84 8.63
C ASN A 90 19.14 1.68 9.89
N GLY A 91 18.38 2.78 10.00
CA GLY A 91 18.42 3.69 11.13
C GLY A 91 17.14 4.50 11.26
N ILE A 92 16.83 4.89 12.49
CA ILE A 92 15.74 5.80 12.87
C ILE A 92 16.40 6.97 13.59
N CYS A 93 16.41 8.14 12.95
CA CYS A 93 17.02 9.34 13.51
C CYS A 93 15.93 10.16 14.22
N ILE A 94 16.05 10.32 15.53
CA ILE A 94 15.18 11.17 16.33
C ILE A 94 15.86 12.52 16.50
N LEU A 95 15.32 13.55 15.84
CA LEU A 95 15.90 14.89 15.87
C LEU A 95 15.45 15.66 17.12
N LEU A 96 16.42 16.29 17.79
CA LEU A 96 16.26 17.06 19.02
C LEU A 96 17.02 18.38 18.90
N LYS A 97 16.64 19.37 19.73
CA LYS A 97 17.48 20.54 20.00
C LYS A 97 18.13 20.38 21.38
N PRO A 98 19.43 20.72 21.54
CA PRO A 98 20.04 20.85 22.85
C PRO A 98 19.30 21.86 23.73
N ASN A 99 19.50 21.74 25.03
CA ASN A 99 18.99 22.67 26.05
C ASN A 99 17.48 22.97 26.00
N ASN A 100 16.70 22.12 25.35
CA ASN A 100 15.25 22.24 25.39
C ASN A 100 14.76 21.87 26.81
N SER A 101 14.48 22.90 27.61
CA SER A 101 14.05 22.77 29.01
C SER A 101 12.64 22.20 29.17
N ARG A 102 11.89 22.09 28.06
CA ARG A 102 10.58 21.45 27.99
C ARG A 102 10.62 20.38 26.90
N LEU A 103 10.98 19.15 27.26
CA LEU A 103 10.50 18.00 26.48
C LEU A 103 8.97 18.00 26.63
N ASN A 104 8.30 18.57 25.63
CA ASN A 104 6.88 18.87 25.65
C ASN A 104 6.07 17.56 25.82
N VAL A 105 4.82 17.63 26.30
CA VAL A 105 3.90 16.45 26.39
C VAL A 105 3.86 15.69 25.05
N ILE A 106 3.95 16.46 23.97
CA ILE A 106 4.11 16.01 22.59
C ILE A 106 5.32 15.08 22.41
N PHE A 107 6.51 15.40 22.92
CA PHE A 107 7.69 14.56 22.76
C PHE A 107 7.53 13.21 23.46
N LYS A 108 6.92 13.20 24.66
CA LYS A 108 6.56 11.96 25.37
C LYS A 108 5.61 11.11 24.52
N PHE A 109 4.58 11.72 23.94
CA PHE A 109 3.66 11.06 23.03
C PHE A 109 4.37 10.52 21.78
N CYS A 110 5.27 11.29 21.16
CA CYS A 110 6.01 10.87 19.97
C CYS A 110 6.90 9.65 20.22
N ILE A 111 7.67 9.65 21.31
CA ILE A 111 8.50 8.50 21.69
C ILE A 111 7.59 7.32 22.09
N GLN A 112 6.48 7.55 22.78
CA GLN A 112 5.52 6.50 23.12
C GLN A 112 4.92 5.82 21.89
N GLU A 113 4.40 6.60 20.95
CA GLU A 113 3.83 6.08 19.71
C GLU A 113 4.91 5.41 18.85
N LEU A 114 6.08 6.04 18.69
CA LEU A 114 7.18 5.42 17.95
C LEU A 114 7.54 4.05 18.55
N LEU A 115 7.65 3.94 19.87
CA LEU A 115 8.03 2.69 20.53
C LEU A 115 6.90 1.68 20.68
N SER A 116 5.63 2.12 20.70
CA SER A 116 4.47 1.22 20.77
C SER A 116 4.26 0.47 19.45
N HIS A 117 4.66 1.07 18.33
CA HIS A 117 4.49 0.50 17.00
C HIS A 117 5.77 -0.08 16.40
N LEU A 118 6.95 0.17 16.98
CA LEU A 118 8.21 -0.46 16.57
C LEU A 118 8.44 -1.81 17.26
N HIS A 119 8.92 -2.80 16.50
CA HIS A 119 9.40 -4.05 17.07
C HIS A 119 10.60 -3.80 17.95
N LYS A 120 10.73 -4.57 19.03
CA LYS A 120 11.87 -4.52 19.96
C LYS A 120 13.25 -4.60 19.28
N ASP A 121 13.34 -5.29 18.13
CA ASP A 121 14.59 -5.44 17.39
C ASP A 121 15.03 -4.14 16.69
N ALA A 122 14.14 -3.16 16.53
CA ALA A 122 14.47 -1.86 15.96
C ALA A 122 15.31 -0.98 16.91
N LYS A 123 15.40 -1.34 18.20
CA LYS A 123 16.04 -0.53 19.24
C LYS A 123 17.50 -0.16 18.91
N ASP A 124 18.24 -1.08 18.29
CA ASP A 124 19.66 -0.90 17.97
C ASP A 124 19.87 -0.02 16.72
N ASN A 125 18.78 0.29 15.99
CA ASN A 125 18.76 1.19 14.85
C ASN A 125 18.28 2.60 15.23
N ILE A 126 17.85 2.83 16.48
CA ILE A 126 17.42 4.16 16.96
C ILE A 126 18.63 4.98 17.40
N VAL A 127 18.73 6.21 16.90
CA VAL A 127 19.78 7.18 17.23
C VAL A 127 19.18 8.56 17.45
N PHE A 128 19.83 9.35 18.30
CA PHE A 128 19.39 10.70 18.67
C PHE A 128 20.31 11.73 18.02
N CYS A 129 19.72 12.63 17.23
CA CYS A 129 20.43 13.65 16.48
C CYS A 129 20.10 15.03 17.05
N PHE A 130 21.08 15.69 17.66
CA PHE A 130 20.95 17.01 18.22
C PHE A 130 21.35 18.05 17.17
N THR A 131 20.38 18.84 16.74
CA THR A 131 20.54 19.95 15.78
C THR A 131 20.77 21.26 16.51
N ASN A 132 21.38 22.26 15.86
CA ASN A 132 21.73 23.55 16.49
C ASN A 132 22.71 23.38 17.66
N ALA A 133 23.63 22.41 17.57
CA ALA A 133 24.47 22.02 18.69
C ALA A 133 25.67 22.93 18.97
N ARG A 134 25.90 23.99 18.18
CA ARG A 134 26.98 24.94 18.46
C ARG A 134 26.84 25.61 19.83
N GLU A 135 25.61 25.94 20.25
CA GLU A 135 25.35 26.60 21.54
C GLU A 135 25.83 25.78 22.75
N THR A 136 25.91 24.47 22.60
CA THR A 136 26.38 23.51 23.61
C THR A 136 27.78 22.97 23.31
N ASN A 137 28.52 23.61 22.41
CA ASN A 137 29.82 23.13 21.93
C ASN A 137 29.75 21.70 21.40
N TYR A 138 28.74 21.40 20.59
CA TYR A 138 28.47 20.09 19.97
C TYR A 138 28.24 18.99 20.99
N ARG A 139 27.41 19.30 22.00
CA ARG A 139 27.01 18.35 23.04
C ARG A 139 25.48 18.30 23.17
N PRO A 140 24.89 17.19 23.66
CA PRO A 140 23.44 17.07 23.83
C PRO A 140 22.77 18.09 24.79
N GLY A 141 23.56 18.77 25.63
CA GLY A 141 23.05 19.73 26.62
C GLY A 141 22.10 19.11 27.66
N ASN A 142 21.22 19.93 28.23
CA ASN A 142 20.28 19.50 29.27
C ASN A 142 19.22 18.51 28.77
N THR A 143 18.94 18.50 27.46
CA THR A 143 17.96 17.59 26.84
C THR A 143 18.32 16.13 27.01
N LYS A 144 19.61 15.77 27.16
CA LYS A 144 20.03 14.39 27.44
C LYS A 144 19.40 13.84 28.72
N LEU A 145 19.48 14.59 29.82
CA LEU A 145 18.97 14.14 31.12
C LEU A 145 17.45 13.93 31.08
N LEU A 146 16.76 14.85 30.39
CA LEU A 146 15.32 14.78 30.15
C LEU A 146 14.95 13.54 29.32
N LEU A 147 15.70 13.24 28.26
CA LEU A 147 15.52 12.05 27.42
C LEU A 147 15.73 10.76 28.22
N GLU A 148 16.81 10.68 29.00
CA GLU A 148 17.12 9.52 29.87
C GLU A 148 15.97 9.23 30.82
N LYS A 149 15.50 10.26 31.54
CA LYS A 149 14.37 10.13 32.46
C LYS A 149 13.10 9.62 31.76
N GLN A 150 12.80 10.12 30.57
CA GLN A 150 11.61 9.68 29.84
C GLN A 150 11.69 8.23 29.39
N LEU A 151 12.83 7.79 28.87
CA LEU A 151 13.02 6.39 28.48
C LEU A 151 12.94 5.45 29.70
N GLU A 152 13.44 5.87 30.86
CA GLU A 152 13.27 5.14 32.11
C GLU A 152 11.80 5.03 32.53
N ASP A 153 11.05 6.13 32.48
CA ASP A 153 9.61 6.13 32.79
C ASP A 153 8.82 5.22 31.84
N LEU A 154 9.20 5.18 30.56
CA LEU A 154 8.60 4.30 29.57
C LEU A 154 8.92 2.83 29.81
N LYS A 155 10.15 2.51 30.19
CA LYS A 155 10.54 1.15 30.60
C LYS A 155 9.69 0.67 31.78
N ARG A 156 9.46 1.54 32.77
CA ARG A 156 8.61 1.25 33.94
C ARG A 156 7.12 1.06 33.58
N GLN A 157 6.58 1.90 32.69
CA GLN A 157 5.15 1.87 32.31
C GLN A 157 4.81 0.71 31.37
N SER A 158 5.66 0.45 30.38
CA SER A 158 5.38 -0.52 29.32
C SER A 158 5.61 -1.99 29.74
N ARG A 159 6.25 -2.24 30.89
CA ARG A 159 6.67 -3.58 31.35
C ARG A 159 7.47 -4.34 30.28
N THR A 160 8.17 -3.62 29.41
CA THR A 160 9.01 -4.20 28.35
C THR A 160 10.47 -4.21 28.80
N ASP A 161 11.21 -5.27 28.46
CA ASP A 161 12.66 -5.37 28.69
C ASP A 161 13.48 -4.63 27.61
N VAL A 162 12.84 -3.76 26.82
CA VAL A 162 13.48 -3.04 25.71
C VAL A 162 14.22 -1.83 26.24
N GLU A 163 15.55 -1.91 26.23
CA GLU A 163 16.43 -0.83 26.63
C GLU A 163 17.00 -0.10 25.42
N ILE A 164 16.72 1.21 25.34
CA ILE A 164 17.27 2.13 24.35
C ILE A 164 18.41 2.89 25.02
N ASN A 165 19.62 2.66 24.54
CA ASN A 165 20.81 3.26 25.14
C ASN A 165 20.96 4.72 24.73
N VAL A 166 21.10 5.62 25.71
CA VAL A 166 21.43 7.03 25.51
C VAL A 166 22.92 7.24 25.84
N VAL A 167 23.77 6.82 24.90
CA VAL A 167 25.24 6.82 25.07
C VAL A 167 25.91 7.56 23.90
N LYS A 168 27.21 7.86 24.02
CA LYS A 168 27.96 8.59 22.97
C LYS A 168 27.80 7.95 21.58
N ASN A 169 27.71 6.63 21.50
CA ASN A 169 27.57 5.92 20.22
C ASN A 169 26.17 5.99 19.61
N THR A 170 25.16 6.47 20.33
CA THR A 170 23.78 6.62 19.83
C THR A 170 23.34 8.08 19.76
N MET A 171 24.20 9.02 20.18
CA MET A 171 23.93 10.45 20.14
C MET A 171 24.90 11.15 19.20
N TYR A 172 24.38 12.03 18.35
CA TYR A 172 25.15 12.74 17.32
C TYR A 172 24.76 14.22 17.33
N CYS A 173 25.73 15.12 17.22
CA CYS A 173 25.49 16.56 17.34
C CYS A 173 25.92 17.29 16.07
N PHE A 174 25.01 18.04 15.47
CA PHE A 174 25.20 18.72 14.19
C PHE A 174 24.78 20.19 14.27
N ASP A 175 25.30 20.99 13.36
CA ASP A 175 24.84 22.35 13.13
C ASP A 175 24.64 22.63 11.63
N ASN A 176 23.63 23.45 11.32
CA ASN A 176 23.25 23.81 9.94
C ASN A 176 23.74 25.21 9.53
N GLU A 177 24.39 25.94 10.43
CA GLU A 177 24.88 27.29 10.17
C GLU A 177 25.86 27.37 8.98
N SER A 178 26.67 26.34 8.78
CA SER A 178 27.66 26.31 7.69
C SER A 178 26.98 26.24 6.33
N PHE A 179 25.85 25.51 6.24
CA PHE A 179 25.00 25.53 5.06
C PHE A 179 24.37 26.91 4.85
N ARG A 180 23.86 27.54 5.93
CA ARG A 180 23.28 28.89 5.86
C ARG A 180 24.30 29.95 5.43
N PHE A 181 25.54 29.83 5.90
CA PHE A 181 26.67 30.66 5.51
C PHE A 181 26.98 30.53 4.00
N LEU A 182 27.12 29.31 3.49
CA LEU A 182 27.35 29.08 2.05
C LEU A 182 26.21 29.62 1.18
N ALA A 183 24.97 29.45 1.65
CA ALA A 183 23.79 29.99 1.01
C ALA A 183 23.77 31.53 1.01
N ALA A 184 24.23 32.16 2.09
CA ALA A 184 24.30 33.61 2.24
C ALA A 184 25.39 34.22 1.33
N ILE A 185 26.59 33.64 1.28
CA ILE A 185 27.66 34.07 0.35
C ILE A 185 27.17 34.05 -1.09
N LYS A 186 26.42 33.02 -1.47
CA LYS A 186 25.87 32.89 -2.81
C LYS A 186 24.80 33.95 -3.14
N ASN A 187 24.23 34.59 -2.14
CA ASN A 187 23.32 35.74 -2.26
C ASN A 187 24.04 37.07 -1.95
N ASP A 188 25.34 37.11 -2.22
CA ASP A 188 26.22 38.29 -2.12
C ASP A 188 26.31 38.92 -0.72
N ILE A 189 26.01 38.14 0.33
CA ILE A 189 26.19 38.58 1.72
C ILE A 189 27.65 38.36 2.13
N GLN A 190 28.27 39.41 2.64
CA GLN A 190 29.68 39.42 3.05
C GLN A 190 29.83 38.93 4.49
N PHE A 191 30.95 38.27 4.76
CA PHE A 191 31.35 37.81 6.09
C PHE A 191 32.84 38.12 6.30
N THR A 192 33.25 38.23 7.56
CA THR A 192 34.66 38.42 7.93
C THR A 192 35.44 37.11 7.85
N GLU A 193 36.76 37.18 7.62
CA GLU A 193 37.64 35.99 7.62
C GLU A 193 37.57 35.17 8.93
N SER A 194 37.23 35.81 10.05
CA SER A 194 37.03 35.14 11.34
C SER A 194 35.75 34.31 11.33
N GLU A 195 34.66 34.84 10.79
CA GLU A 195 33.39 34.11 10.64
C GLU A 195 33.53 32.95 9.67
N GLU A 196 34.20 33.14 8.53
CA GLU A 196 34.44 32.06 7.57
C GLU A 196 35.20 30.89 8.22
N ARG A 197 36.25 31.18 9.01
CA ARG A 197 36.99 30.15 9.75
C ARG A 197 36.11 29.43 10.76
N ASN A 198 35.24 30.16 11.46
CA ASN A 198 34.32 29.57 12.42
C ASN A 198 33.30 28.63 11.75
N PHE A 199 32.73 29.04 10.62
CA PHE A 199 31.80 28.21 9.84
C PHE A 199 32.53 27.00 9.22
N ALA A 200 33.78 27.16 8.76
CA ALA A 200 34.57 26.02 8.27
C ALA A 200 34.83 24.97 9.37
N GLU A 201 35.14 25.40 10.60
CA GLU A 201 35.31 24.47 11.73
C GLU A 201 34.00 23.77 12.10
N SER A 202 32.89 24.51 12.11
CA SER A 202 31.53 24.01 12.33
C SER A 202 31.13 22.94 11.31
N TRP A 203 31.39 23.20 10.03
CA TRP A 203 31.19 22.26 8.93
C TRP A 203 31.96 20.97 9.18
N LYS A 204 33.25 21.07 9.48
CA LYS A 204 34.10 19.90 9.72
C LYS A 204 33.55 19.03 10.86
N LYS A 205 33.17 19.63 12.00
CA LYS A 205 32.57 18.90 13.13
C LYS A 205 31.29 18.18 12.73
N SER A 206 30.41 18.85 11.98
CA SER A 206 29.13 18.27 11.55
C SER A 206 29.33 17.14 10.52
N VAL A 207 30.32 17.26 9.63
CA VAL A 207 30.70 16.20 8.68
C VAL A 207 31.26 14.98 9.41
N ASP A 208 32.21 15.18 10.32
CA ASP A 208 32.83 14.10 11.10
C ASP A 208 31.79 13.32 11.90
N GLU A 209 30.85 14.03 12.53
CA GLU A 209 29.72 13.40 13.24
C GLU A 209 28.75 12.67 12.30
N SER A 210 28.58 13.15 11.07
CA SER A 210 27.66 12.54 10.09
C SER A 210 28.23 11.23 9.58
N LEU A 211 29.55 11.21 9.34
CA LEU A 211 30.28 9.99 8.99
C LEU A 211 30.21 8.99 10.15
N ARG A 212 30.41 9.44 11.39
CA ARG A 212 30.28 8.58 12.59
C ARG A 212 28.90 7.96 12.70
N LEU A 213 27.84 8.72 12.42
CA LEU A 213 26.45 8.23 12.39
C LEU A 213 26.25 7.16 11.32
N ILE A 214 26.67 7.43 10.09
CA ILE A 214 26.52 6.50 8.97
C ILE A 214 27.29 5.20 9.26
N GLU A 215 28.55 5.30 9.71
CA GLU A 215 29.36 4.13 10.07
C GLU A 215 28.74 3.30 11.19
N TYR A 216 28.14 3.95 12.19
CA TYR A 216 27.45 3.25 13.27
C TYR A 216 26.28 2.43 12.73
N LEU A 217 25.42 3.03 11.90
CA LEU A 217 24.25 2.36 11.32
C LEU A 217 24.64 1.22 10.37
N LEU A 218 25.71 1.37 9.59
CA LEU A 218 26.23 0.33 8.69
C LEU A 218 26.69 -0.93 9.42
N LYS A 219 27.12 -0.81 10.69
CA LYS A 219 27.56 -1.94 11.53
C LYS A 219 26.40 -2.66 12.22
N ARG A 220 25.17 -2.12 12.15
CA ARG A 220 23.99 -2.73 12.77
C ARG A 220 23.29 -3.65 11.79
N ARG A 221 22.59 -4.64 12.33
CA ARG A 221 21.65 -5.43 11.54
C ARG A 221 20.52 -4.50 11.06
N PRO A 222 20.22 -4.42 9.76
CA PRO A 222 19.08 -3.66 9.30
C PRO A 222 17.80 -4.22 9.91
N HIS A 223 16.99 -3.35 10.49
CA HIS A 223 15.71 -3.74 11.06
C HIS A 223 14.76 -4.19 9.96
N LYS A 224 14.06 -5.31 10.15
CA LYS A 224 13.08 -5.78 9.16
C LYS A 224 11.74 -5.09 9.43
N ILE A 225 11.29 -4.27 8.50
CA ILE A 225 10.02 -3.55 8.61
C ILE A 225 8.84 -4.48 8.90
N LYS A 226 8.87 -5.70 8.34
CA LYS A 226 7.83 -6.70 8.57
C LYS A 226 7.63 -7.09 10.04
N ASP A 227 8.67 -6.97 10.86
CA ASP A 227 8.65 -7.34 12.29
C ASP A 227 8.06 -6.20 13.14
N THR A 228 8.22 -4.93 12.71
CA THR A 228 7.64 -3.71 13.32
C THR A 228 6.15 -3.57 13.04
N LEU A 229 5.75 -3.77 11.79
CA LEU A 229 4.43 -3.37 11.34
C LEU A 229 3.38 -4.49 11.47
N SER A 230 3.26 -5.24 12.57
CA SER A 230 2.33 -6.39 12.58
C SER A 230 0.90 -5.99 12.16
N LEU A 231 0.36 -4.90 12.71
CA LEU A 231 -0.96 -4.36 12.37
C LEU A 231 -1.00 -3.75 10.96
N ASN A 232 -0.02 -2.95 10.57
CA ASN A 232 -0.03 -2.27 9.27
C ASN A 232 0.30 -3.21 8.10
N ASN A 233 1.17 -4.20 8.29
CA ASN A 233 1.38 -5.28 7.34
C ASN A 233 0.11 -6.11 7.17
N ALA A 234 -0.55 -6.46 8.29
CA ALA A 234 -1.82 -7.14 8.25
C ALA A 234 -2.88 -6.31 7.50
N ARG A 235 -2.97 -4.99 7.76
CA ARG A 235 -3.84 -4.08 6.99
C ARG A 235 -3.48 -4.06 5.51
N ASN A 236 -2.20 -3.98 5.16
CA ASN A 236 -1.72 -3.98 3.78
C ASN A 236 -2.05 -5.30 3.07
N ILE A 237 -1.85 -6.45 3.70
CA ILE A 237 -2.24 -7.77 3.16
C ILE A 237 -3.72 -7.75 2.78
N VAL A 238 -4.60 -7.26 3.67
CA VAL A 238 -6.04 -7.18 3.39
C VAL A 238 -6.33 -6.23 2.22
N ILE A 239 -5.69 -5.05 2.19
CA ILE A 239 -5.87 -4.07 1.11
C ILE A 239 -5.45 -4.67 -0.24
N PHE A 240 -4.26 -5.28 -0.30
CA PHE A 240 -3.73 -5.90 -1.53
C PHE A 240 -4.56 -7.09 -2.01
N LEU A 241 -5.22 -7.82 -1.10
CA LEU A 241 -6.08 -8.95 -1.44
C LEU A 241 -7.51 -8.53 -1.81
N SER A 242 -7.95 -7.32 -1.47
CA SER A 242 -9.35 -6.90 -1.68
C SER A 242 -9.80 -7.02 -3.15
N LYS A 243 -9.00 -6.52 -4.10
CA LYS A 243 -9.27 -6.66 -5.53
C LYS A 243 -9.10 -8.12 -6.02
N PRO A 244 -7.95 -8.78 -5.80
CA PRO A 244 -7.77 -10.17 -6.21
C PRO A 244 -8.86 -11.13 -5.73
N LEU A 245 -9.34 -10.98 -4.49
CA LEU A 245 -10.40 -11.85 -3.96
C LEU A 245 -11.72 -11.66 -4.71
N ALA A 246 -12.08 -10.42 -5.05
CA ALA A 246 -13.29 -10.14 -5.82
C ALA A 246 -13.15 -10.62 -7.28
N GLU A 247 -11.97 -10.46 -7.89
CA GLU A 247 -11.67 -10.94 -9.24
C GLU A 247 -11.74 -12.48 -9.33
N ILE A 248 -11.18 -13.19 -8.35
CA ILE A 248 -11.33 -14.65 -8.26
C ILE A 248 -12.80 -15.03 -8.02
N GLY A 249 -13.55 -14.24 -7.24
CA GLY A 249 -14.99 -14.44 -7.09
C GLY A 249 -15.74 -14.37 -8.42
N GLN A 250 -15.47 -13.36 -9.25
CA GLN A 250 -16.03 -13.25 -10.60
C GLN A 250 -15.58 -14.41 -11.50
N LEU A 251 -14.28 -14.76 -11.48
CA LEU A 251 -13.72 -15.88 -12.23
C LEU A 251 -14.40 -17.22 -11.89
N ILE A 252 -14.67 -17.47 -10.61
CA ILE A 252 -15.39 -18.65 -10.15
C ILE A 252 -16.81 -18.68 -10.75
N GLN A 253 -17.54 -17.56 -10.75
CA GLN A 253 -18.87 -17.50 -11.35
C GLN A 253 -18.83 -17.76 -12.86
N MET A 254 -17.85 -17.21 -13.56
CA MET A 254 -17.64 -17.44 -15.00
C MET A 254 -17.37 -18.92 -15.30
N ASN A 255 -16.48 -19.55 -14.54
CA ASN A 255 -16.15 -20.97 -14.71
C ASN A 255 -17.33 -21.88 -14.34
N ILE A 256 -18.09 -21.58 -13.28
CA ILE A 256 -19.33 -22.31 -12.95
C ILE A 256 -20.31 -22.23 -14.11
N ASN A 257 -20.45 -21.06 -14.75
CA ASN A 257 -21.33 -20.91 -15.89
C ASN A 257 -20.89 -21.75 -17.09
N LEU A 258 -19.61 -21.68 -17.46
CA LEU A 258 -19.06 -22.50 -18.55
C LEU A 258 -19.28 -23.99 -18.33
N ILE A 259 -19.08 -24.47 -17.09
CA ILE A 259 -19.33 -25.88 -16.75
C ILE A 259 -20.83 -26.21 -16.89
N ARG A 260 -21.74 -25.33 -16.46
CA ARG A 260 -23.20 -25.55 -16.61
C ARG A 260 -23.63 -25.62 -18.07
N GLN A 261 -23.15 -24.69 -18.89
CA GLN A 261 -23.43 -24.69 -20.32
C GLN A 261 -22.93 -25.99 -20.97
N LYS A 262 -21.76 -26.47 -20.54
CA LYS A 262 -21.21 -27.75 -21.00
C LYS A 262 -22.04 -28.96 -20.56
N GLN A 263 -22.46 -29.00 -19.31
CA GLN A 263 -23.33 -30.06 -18.81
C GLN A 263 -24.64 -30.11 -19.63
N GLY A 264 -25.26 -28.95 -19.87
CA GLY A 264 -26.47 -28.85 -20.70
C GLY A 264 -26.25 -29.30 -22.14
N GLU A 265 -25.10 -28.96 -22.75
CA GLU A 265 -24.72 -29.41 -24.09
C GLU A 265 -24.59 -30.95 -24.17
N ILE A 266 -23.96 -31.57 -23.16
CA ILE A 266 -23.78 -33.02 -23.11
C ILE A 266 -25.11 -33.74 -22.84
N ASP A 267 -25.91 -33.25 -21.89
CA ASP A 267 -27.19 -33.83 -21.50
C ASP A 267 -28.23 -33.77 -22.63
N SER A 268 -28.25 -32.69 -23.40
CA SER A 268 -29.19 -32.50 -24.52
C SER A 268 -28.74 -33.12 -25.84
N SER A 269 -27.49 -33.57 -25.94
CA SER A 269 -26.92 -34.09 -27.18
C SER A 269 -27.33 -35.54 -27.45
N SER A 270 -27.87 -35.81 -28.63
CA SER A 270 -28.11 -37.16 -29.16
C SER A 270 -26.86 -37.83 -29.74
N LYS A 271 -25.75 -37.11 -29.88
CA LYS A 271 -24.51 -37.59 -30.51
C LYS A 271 -23.79 -38.64 -29.68
N THR A 272 -23.03 -39.52 -30.32
CA THR A 272 -22.18 -40.52 -29.64
C THR A 272 -20.99 -39.86 -28.93
N ILE A 273 -20.36 -40.58 -27.99
CA ILE A 273 -19.15 -40.06 -27.30
C ILE A 273 -18.02 -39.79 -28.29
N LYS A 274 -17.87 -40.65 -29.31
CA LYS A 274 -16.88 -40.49 -30.38
C LYS A 274 -17.09 -39.21 -31.19
N GLU A 275 -18.35 -38.83 -31.45
CA GLU A 275 -18.69 -37.57 -32.13
C GLU A 275 -18.56 -36.34 -31.23
N LEU A 276 -18.54 -36.54 -29.92
CA LEU A 276 -18.39 -35.48 -28.92
C LEU A 276 -16.95 -35.31 -28.46
N GLN A 277 -16.00 -36.18 -28.84
CA GLN A 277 -14.66 -36.28 -28.25
C GLN A 277 -13.94 -34.92 -28.11
N ASP A 278 -13.91 -34.09 -29.14
CA ASP A 278 -13.28 -32.75 -29.11
C ASP A 278 -14.08 -31.71 -28.29
N ARG A 279 -15.34 -32.03 -27.99
CA ARG A 279 -16.30 -31.25 -27.21
C ARG A 279 -16.53 -31.88 -25.83
N LEU A 280 -15.75 -32.85 -25.37
CA LEU A 280 -15.86 -33.43 -24.01
C LEU A 280 -14.93 -32.75 -23.00
N TYR A 281 -14.15 -31.76 -23.42
CA TYR A 281 -13.26 -31.03 -22.52
C TYR A 281 -13.81 -29.64 -22.22
N ILE A 282 -13.60 -29.18 -20.98
CA ILE A 282 -14.02 -27.85 -20.55
C ILE A 282 -12.90 -26.85 -20.77
N LEU A 283 -13.28 -25.69 -21.28
CA LEU A 283 -12.44 -24.50 -21.22
C LEU A 283 -12.61 -23.85 -19.85
N GLN A 284 -11.55 -23.80 -19.07
CA GLN A 284 -11.50 -23.02 -17.84
C GLN A 284 -10.80 -21.70 -18.12
N ILE A 285 -11.41 -20.62 -17.64
CA ILE A 285 -10.83 -19.29 -17.66
C ILE A 285 -9.93 -19.13 -16.43
N ASP A 286 -8.76 -18.54 -16.62
CA ASP A 286 -7.82 -18.12 -15.58
C ASP A 286 -7.39 -16.66 -15.80
N LEU A 287 -6.71 -16.07 -14.81
CA LEU A 287 -6.22 -14.69 -14.84
C LEU A 287 -4.69 -14.65 -14.79
N GLU A 288 -4.09 -13.98 -15.76
CA GLU A 288 -2.67 -13.67 -15.77
C GLU A 288 -2.44 -12.18 -15.54
N PRO A 289 -1.78 -11.79 -14.43
CA PRO A 289 -1.46 -10.39 -14.19
C PRO A 289 -0.37 -9.92 -15.16
N VAL A 290 -0.61 -8.76 -15.77
CA VAL A 290 0.28 -8.07 -16.70
C VAL A 290 0.68 -6.74 -16.08
N LYS A 291 1.97 -6.60 -15.82
CA LYS A 291 2.57 -5.37 -15.32
C LYS A 291 2.43 -4.24 -16.34
N LEU A 292 2.02 -3.06 -15.89
CA LEU A 292 2.06 -1.86 -16.73
C LEU A 292 3.44 -1.18 -16.67
N GLY A 293 3.85 -0.56 -17.78
CA GLY A 293 5.08 0.25 -17.82
C GLY A 293 5.00 1.47 -16.90
N TYR A 294 3.83 2.11 -16.86
CA TYR A 294 3.51 3.23 -15.98
C TYR A 294 2.09 3.09 -15.43
N PRO A 295 1.81 3.61 -14.22
CA PRO A 295 0.45 3.68 -13.70
C PRO A 295 -0.42 4.55 -14.59
N ARG A 296 -1.70 4.23 -14.65
CA ARG A 296 -2.66 5.02 -15.42
C ARG A 296 -3.99 5.15 -14.71
N THR A 297 -4.70 6.24 -15.00
CA THR A 297 -6.10 6.40 -14.62
C THR A 297 -6.97 6.00 -15.79
N VAL A 298 -7.78 4.95 -15.60
CA VAL A 298 -8.77 4.48 -16.57
C VAL A 298 -10.17 4.89 -16.14
N CYS A 299 -11.08 5.00 -17.12
CA CYS A 299 -12.50 5.19 -16.85
C CYS A 299 -13.23 3.86 -16.82
N THR A 300 -14.04 3.64 -15.78
CA THR A 300 -14.86 2.46 -15.59
C THR A 300 -16.34 2.72 -15.90
N ASN A 301 -16.66 3.86 -16.51
CA ASN A 301 -18.03 4.17 -16.94
C ASN A 301 -18.40 3.33 -18.18
N ASN A 302 -19.62 2.82 -18.22
CA ASN A 302 -20.19 2.01 -19.30
C ASN A 302 -20.02 2.66 -20.69
N SER A 303 -20.07 3.98 -20.79
CA SER A 303 -19.87 4.74 -22.04
C SER A 303 -18.41 4.82 -22.50
N CYS A 304 -17.46 4.37 -21.67
CA CYS A 304 -16.02 4.50 -21.87
C CYS A 304 -15.28 3.16 -21.92
N VAL A 305 -16.02 2.05 -21.89
CA VAL A 305 -15.47 0.68 -21.91
C VAL A 305 -15.88 -0.04 -23.18
N GLU A 306 -15.11 -1.06 -23.56
CA GLU A 306 -15.46 -1.98 -24.64
C GLU A 306 -15.78 -3.36 -24.08
N LEU A 307 -16.74 -4.05 -24.70
CA LEU A 307 -17.02 -5.45 -24.40
C LEU A 307 -16.24 -6.32 -25.38
N LYS A 308 -15.42 -7.24 -24.86
CA LYS A 308 -14.60 -8.16 -25.67
C LYS A 308 -14.87 -9.60 -25.31
N GLN A 309 -14.99 -10.45 -26.32
CA GLN A 309 -15.07 -11.90 -26.11
C GLN A 309 -13.73 -12.43 -25.57
N ILE A 310 -13.79 -13.30 -24.56
CA ILE A 310 -12.62 -14.02 -24.06
C ILE A 310 -12.29 -15.12 -25.06
N GLU A 311 -11.02 -15.20 -25.44
CA GLU A 311 -10.54 -16.15 -26.46
C GLU A 311 -11.10 -17.55 -26.21
N ARG A 312 -11.63 -18.18 -27.27
CA ARG A 312 -12.16 -19.56 -27.28
C ARG A 312 -13.42 -19.81 -26.44
N THR A 313 -13.95 -18.82 -25.74
CA THR A 313 -15.17 -18.96 -24.92
C THR A 313 -16.27 -18.02 -25.39
N ASN A 314 -17.53 -18.28 -25.03
CA ASN A 314 -18.63 -17.32 -25.28
C ASN A 314 -18.73 -16.25 -24.19
N SER A 315 -17.81 -16.24 -23.23
CA SER A 315 -17.80 -15.29 -22.13
C SER A 315 -17.27 -13.93 -22.59
N ILE A 316 -17.94 -12.86 -22.14
CA ILE A 316 -17.58 -11.47 -22.46
C ILE A 316 -16.89 -10.84 -21.24
N LYS A 317 -15.78 -10.15 -21.48
CA LYS A 317 -15.09 -9.30 -20.48
C LYS A 317 -15.26 -7.81 -20.80
N THR A 318 -15.17 -7.00 -19.76
CA THR A 318 -15.07 -5.54 -19.86
C THR A 318 -13.60 -5.15 -20.09
N ASP A 319 -13.34 -4.32 -21.08
CA ASP A 319 -12.01 -3.78 -21.37
C ASP A 319 -12.00 -2.26 -21.17
N TYR A 320 -11.14 -1.77 -20.27
CA TYR A 320 -11.07 -0.36 -19.89
C TYR A 320 -10.24 0.47 -20.89
N VAL A 321 -10.66 0.50 -22.15
CA VAL A 321 -9.91 1.12 -23.26
C VAL A 321 -9.68 2.62 -23.11
N LYS A 322 -10.51 3.32 -22.32
CA LYS A 322 -10.37 4.76 -22.11
C LYS A 322 -9.35 5.08 -21.00
N HIS A 323 -8.11 5.28 -21.43
CA HIS A 323 -7.00 5.72 -20.57
C HIS A 323 -7.02 7.25 -20.38
N CYS A 324 -7.80 7.74 -19.41
CA CYS A 324 -7.94 9.18 -19.12
C CYS A 324 -6.62 9.86 -18.69
N CYS A 325 -5.71 9.14 -18.05
CA CYS A 325 -4.37 9.61 -17.74
C CYS A 325 -3.36 8.46 -17.96
N PRO A 326 -2.69 8.36 -19.13
CA PRO A 326 -1.83 7.22 -19.47
C PRO A 326 -0.57 7.08 -18.63
N HIS A 327 -0.07 8.18 -18.07
CA HIS A 327 1.09 8.24 -17.18
C HIS A 327 0.67 9.03 -15.93
N CYS A 328 0.02 8.34 -15.00
CA CYS A 328 -0.56 8.96 -13.84
C CYS A 328 0.43 8.93 -12.67
N PHE A 329 1.03 10.06 -12.36
CA PHE A 329 1.91 10.24 -11.20
C PHE A 329 1.14 10.61 -9.93
N LEU A 330 -0.08 10.08 -9.78
CA LEU A 330 -0.92 10.35 -8.62
C LEU A 330 -0.24 9.79 -7.36
N ARG A 331 0.40 10.69 -6.61
CA ARG A 331 1.10 10.35 -5.39
C ARG A 331 0.10 9.85 -4.33
N PHE A 332 0.53 8.89 -3.53
CA PHE A 332 -0.19 8.45 -2.33
C PHE A 332 -1.61 7.89 -2.54
N SER A 333 -1.96 7.46 -3.76
CA SER A 333 -3.23 6.77 -3.99
C SER A 333 -3.11 5.27 -3.70
N LYS A 334 -4.04 4.74 -2.90
CA LYS A 334 -4.35 3.31 -2.91
C LYS A 334 -4.72 2.93 -4.34
N SER A 335 -3.78 2.28 -5.00
CA SER A 335 -3.93 1.90 -6.39
C SER A 335 -4.75 0.62 -6.50
N ASN A 336 -5.43 0.44 -7.62
CA ASN A 336 -6.38 -0.64 -7.84
C ASN A 336 -7.45 -0.67 -6.73
N VAL A 337 -8.05 0.51 -6.47
CA VAL A 337 -9.21 0.68 -5.61
C VAL A 337 -10.22 1.54 -6.36
N VAL A 338 -11.46 1.08 -6.44
CA VAL A 338 -12.58 1.85 -7.01
C VAL A 338 -13.06 2.91 -6.03
N ASN A 339 -13.73 3.96 -6.52
CA ASN A 339 -14.29 5.03 -5.67
C ASN A 339 -13.24 5.74 -4.78
N ASN A 340 -11.96 5.72 -5.18
CA ASN A 340 -10.88 6.33 -4.42
C ASN A 340 -10.90 7.86 -4.58
N LYS A 341 -11.21 8.58 -3.49
CA LYS A 341 -11.29 10.06 -3.46
C LYS A 341 -10.00 10.76 -3.90
N THR A 342 -8.85 10.12 -3.74
CA THR A 342 -7.54 10.67 -4.18
C THR A 342 -7.48 10.93 -5.67
N LEU A 343 -8.32 10.27 -6.49
CA LEU A 343 -8.41 10.51 -7.93
C LEU A 343 -8.79 11.95 -8.28
N ARG A 344 -9.36 12.73 -7.35
CA ARG A 344 -9.58 14.17 -7.53
C ARG A 344 -8.29 14.96 -7.81
N PHE A 345 -7.15 14.44 -7.38
CA PHE A 345 -5.83 15.04 -7.61
C PHE A 345 -5.17 14.53 -8.89
N CYS A 346 -5.81 13.64 -9.65
CA CYS A 346 -5.30 13.23 -10.95
C CYS A 346 -5.35 14.41 -11.91
N SER A 347 -4.27 14.62 -12.68
CA SER A 347 -4.16 15.71 -13.65
C SER A 347 -5.25 15.68 -14.74
N ALA A 348 -5.92 14.54 -14.92
CA ALA A 348 -7.05 14.38 -15.82
C ALA A 348 -8.41 14.80 -15.21
N ILE A 349 -8.49 15.05 -13.90
CA ILE A 349 -9.71 15.42 -13.20
C ILE A 349 -9.70 16.93 -12.90
N LYS A 350 -10.77 17.63 -13.30
CA LYS A 350 -10.96 19.05 -12.98
C LYS A 350 -11.31 19.22 -11.51
N PHE A 351 -11.12 20.43 -10.96
CA PHE A 351 -11.55 20.77 -9.61
C PHE A 351 -13.04 20.50 -9.34
N SER A 352 -13.89 20.62 -10.38
CA SER A 352 -15.32 20.26 -10.32
C SER A 352 -15.59 18.77 -10.11
N GLY A 353 -14.58 17.91 -10.21
CA GLY A 353 -14.67 16.46 -10.05
C GLY A 353 -14.92 15.69 -11.35
N ASN A 354 -15.08 16.36 -12.49
CA ASN A 354 -15.28 15.72 -13.80
C ASN A 354 -13.96 15.59 -14.58
N CYS A 355 -13.82 14.50 -15.31
CA CYS A 355 -12.64 14.24 -16.14
C CYS A 355 -12.60 15.14 -17.38
N LYS A 356 -11.43 15.71 -17.68
CA LYS A 356 -11.19 16.52 -18.88
C LYS A 356 -11.15 15.70 -20.18
N VAL A 357 -10.98 14.38 -20.08
CA VAL A 357 -10.80 13.47 -21.23
C VAL A 357 -12.10 12.75 -21.61
N CYS A 358 -12.85 12.22 -20.64
CA CYS A 358 -14.09 11.48 -20.91
C CYS A 358 -15.36 12.15 -20.37
N GLY A 359 -15.24 13.28 -19.65
CA GLY A 359 -16.39 13.97 -19.03
C GLY A 359 -16.98 13.28 -17.80
N CYS A 360 -16.66 12.01 -17.53
CA CYS A 360 -17.19 11.27 -16.39
C CYS A 360 -16.65 11.80 -15.05
N HIS A 361 -17.45 11.66 -14.00
CA HIS A 361 -17.05 12.01 -12.63
C HIS A 361 -15.92 11.10 -12.12
N TRP A 362 -15.04 11.62 -11.25
CA TRP A 362 -13.86 10.89 -10.72
C TRP A 362 -14.21 9.55 -10.05
N LYS A 363 -15.42 9.41 -9.50
CA LYS A 363 -15.93 8.13 -8.93
C LYS A 363 -16.00 6.99 -9.94
N LYS A 364 -16.06 7.30 -11.24
CA LYS A 364 -16.07 6.34 -12.35
C LYS A 364 -14.68 6.15 -12.96
N HIS A 365 -13.65 6.38 -12.15
CA HIS A 365 -12.26 6.19 -12.55
C HIS A 365 -11.56 5.27 -11.56
N MET A 366 -10.52 4.60 -12.05
CA MET A 366 -9.67 3.73 -11.26
C MET A 366 -8.21 4.02 -11.60
N HIS A 367 -7.37 4.17 -10.59
CA HIS A 367 -5.92 4.23 -10.75
C HIS A 367 -5.39 2.80 -10.79
N ILE A 368 -4.81 2.36 -11.90
CA ILE A 368 -4.35 0.99 -12.10
C ILE A 368 -2.85 0.93 -12.36
N THR A 369 -2.25 -0.19 -11.97
CA THR A 369 -0.79 -0.40 -11.95
C THR A 369 -0.41 -1.71 -12.61
N TYR A 370 -1.37 -2.63 -12.70
CA TYR A 370 -1.34 -3.86 -13.46
C TYR A 370 -2.73 -4.11 -14.04
N GLU A 371 -2.82 -4.98 -15.02
CA GLU A 371 -4.07 -5.46 -15.58
C GLU A 371 -4.11 -6.98 -15.55
N ASN A 372 -5.30 -7.57 -15.56
CA ASN A 372 -5.44 -9.01 -15.60
C ASN A 372 -5.92 -9.45 -16.98
N LYS A 373 -5.09 -10.23 -17.65
CA LYS A 373 -5.44 -10.87 -18.90
C LYS A 373 -6.21 -12.14 -18.59
N HIS A 374 -7.40 -12.25 -19.18
CA HIS A 374 -8.15 -13.50 -19.18
C HIS A 374 -7.50 -14.46 -20.18
N VAL A 375 -7.16 -15.65 -19.70
CA VAL A 375 -6.62 -16.75 -20.51
C VAL A 375 -7.53 -17.96 -20.36
N SER A 376 -7.58 -18.82 -21.38
CA SER A 376 -8.40 -20.02 -21.36
C SER A 376 -7.54 -21.27 -21.55
N HIS A 377 -7.75 -22.27 -20.71
CA HIS A 377 -7.05 -23.56 -20.79
C HIS A 377 -8.08 -24.68 -20.97
N ILE A 378 -7.77 -25.62 -21.87
CA ILE A 378 -8.55 -26.86 -22.01
C ILE A 378 -8.11 -27.79 -20.88
N ILE A 379 -9.04 -28.17 -20.00
CA ILE A 379 -8.77 -29.18 -18.99
C ILE A 379 -9.08 -30.55 -19.56
N LYS A 380 -8.03 -31.37 -19.63
CA LYS A 380 -8.17 -32.81 -19.83
C LYS A 380 -8.22 -33.46 -18.45
N ASP A 381 -9.41 -33.87 -18.03
CA ASP A 381 -9.58 -34.59 -16.78
C ASP A 381 -9.27 -36.07 -17.03
N GLU A 382 -8.26 -36.60 -16.36
CA GLU A 382 -7.84 -38.00 -16.48
C GLU A 382 -8.98 -38.97 -16.14
N ASN A 383 -9.91 -38.58 -15.25
CA ASN A 383 -11.09 -39.41 -14.96
C ASN A 383 -12.05 -39.43 -16.14
N VAL A 384 -12.22 -38.30 -16.85
CA VAL A 384 -13.03 -38.23 -18.07
C VAL A 384 -12.38 -39.08 -19.16
N GLU A 385 -11.06 -39.02 -19.33
CA GLU A 385 -10.35 -39.85 -20.31
C GLU A 385 -10.45 -41.34 -19.98
N SER A 386 -10.33 -41.72 -18.69
CA SER A 386 -10.53 -43.09 -18.23
C SER A 386 -11.94 -43.58 -18.53
N GLN A 387 -12.98 -42.79 -18.22
CA GLN A 387 -14.39 -43.13 -18.47
C GLN A 387 -14.70 -43.35 -19.96
N ILE A 388 -14.04 -42.60 -20.85
CA ILE A 388 -14.20 -42.76 -22.31
C ILE A 388 -13.58 -44.09 -22.81
N SER A 389 -12.60 -44.64 -22.08
CA SER A 389 -11.89 -45.87 -22.46
C SER A 389 -12.53 -47.17 -21.93
N GLU A 390 -13.55 -47.06 -21.07
CA GLU A 390 -14.27 -48.21 -20.50
C GLU A 390 -15.34 -48.76 -21.47
N ASN A 391 -15.69 -50.05 -21.35
CA ASN A 391 -16.78 -50.71 -22.10
C ASN A 391 -18.18 -50.28 -21.60
N MET A 392 -18.40 -48.99 -21.39
CA MET A 392 -19.67 -48.40 -20.99
C MET A 392 -20.48 -47.97 -22.22
N SER A 393 -21.81 -47.89 -22.08
CA SER A 393 -22.63 -47.28 -23.12
C SER A 393 -22.42 -45.76 -23.18
N ASP A 394 -22.64 -45.15 -24.35
CA ASP A 394 -22.52 -43.69 -24.53
C ASP A 394 -23.33 -42.89 -23.50
N GLN A 395 -24.52 -43.37 -23.12
CA GLN A 395 -25.35 -42.70 -22.11
C GLN A 395 -24.75 -42.76 -20.70
N GLU A 396 -24.10 -43.87 -20.34
CA GLU A 396 -23.45 -44.01 -19.04
C GLU A 396 -22.20 -43.15 -18.95
N ILE A 397 -21.40 -43.09 -20.02
CA ILE A 397 -20.22 -42.21 -20.11
C ILE A 397 -20.64 -40.74 -19.99
N LYS A 398 -21.68 -40.31 -20.70
CA LYS A 398 -22.21 -38.93 -20.58
C LYS A 398 -22.60 -38.59 -19.14
N LYS A 399 -23.35 -39.47 -18.47
CA LYS A 399 -23.75 -39.28 -17.07
C LYS A 399 -22.53 -39.21 -16.14
N ALA A 400 -21.51 -40.02 -16.38
CA ALA A 400 -20.28 -40.01 -15.58
C ALA A 400 -19.50 -38.70 -15.77
N ILE A 401 -19.36 -38.21 -17.00
CA ILE A 401 -18.72 -36.92 -17.31
C ILE A 401 -19.48 -35.75 -16.65
N VAL A 402 -20.80 -35.72 -16.78
CA VAL A 402 -21.65 -34.69 -16.14
C VAL A 402 -21.50 -34.71 -14.62
N LYS A 403 -21.32 -35.89 -14.02
CA LYS A 403 -21.05 -36.04 -12.58
C LYS A 403 -19.67 -35.51 -12.18
N GLU A 404 -18.62 -35.74 -12.98
CA GLU A 404 -17.29 -35.14 -12.73
C GLU A 404 -17.35 -33.61 -12.81
N TYR A 405 -18.06 -33.08 -13.80
CA TYR A 405 -18.29 -31.64 -13.92
C TYR A 405 -19.07 -31.05 -12.74
N GLN A 406 -20.03 -31.81 -12.20
CA GLN A 406 -20.74 -31.41 -10.99
C GLN A 406 -19.79 -31.34 -9.79
N LYS A 407 -18.89 -32.32 -9.61
CA LYS A 407 -17.86 -32.26 -8.55
C LYS A 407 -16.96 -31.04 -8.70
N MET A 408 -16.54 -30.71 -9.93
CA MET A 408 -15.70 -29.54 -10.19
C MET A 408 -16.43 -28.24 -9.82
N ARG A 409 -17.73 -28.13 -10.16
CA ARG A 409 -18.57 -27.00 -9.74
C ARG A 409 -18.70 -26.91 -8.22
N ASP A 410 -18.92 -28.05 -7.55
CA ASP A 410 -19.01 -28.08 -6.09
C ASP A 410 -17.70 -27.64 -5.43
N GLN A 411 -16.55 -27.99 -6.02
CA GLN A 411 -15.24 -27.54 -5.56
C GLN A 411 -15.07 -26.03 -5.73
N LEU A 412 -15.44 -25.46 -6.88
CA LEU A 412 -15.43 -24.02 -7.11
C LEU A 412 -16.34 -23.27 -6.12
N GLN A 413 -17.52 -23.82 -5.82
CA GLN A 413 -18.43 -23.26 -4.82
C GLN A 413 -17.85 -23.30 -3.41
N LYS A 414 -17.15 -24.37 -3.02
CA LYS A 414 -16.43 -24.45 -1.74
C LYS A 414 -15.32 -23.39 -1.65
N GLU A 415 -14.57 -23.16 -2.73
CA GLU A 415 -13.56 -22.09 -2.75
C GLU A 415 -14.20 -20.71 -2.62
N GLN A 416 -15.30 -20.44 -3.31
CA GLN A 416 -16.05 -19.18 -3.18
C GLN A 416 -16.50 -18.95 -1.72
N GLN A 417 -17.03 -19.99 -1.07
CA GLN A 417 -17.42 -19.92 0.34
C GLN A 417 -16.21 -19.60 1.24
N LYS A 418 -15.07 -20.25 0.98
CA LYS A 418 -13.84 -20.01 1.77
C LYS A 418 -13.29 -18.60 1.57
N ILE A 419 -13.31 -18.09 0.34
CA ILE A 419 -12.93 -16.71 0.00
C ILE A 419 -13.84 -15.72 0.76
N ASN A 420 -15.15 -15.95 0.75
CA ASN A 420 -16.10 -15.10 1.48
C ASN A 420 -15.86 -15.14 3.00
N GLU A 421 -15.63 -16.32 3.57
CA GLU A 421 -15.31 -16.48 5.00
C GLU A 421 -14.07 -15.69 5.40
N ILE A 422 -13.00 -15.77 4.60
CA ILE A 422 -11.75 -15.05 4.87
C ILE A 422 -11.93 -13.54 4.65
N SER A 423 -12.65 -13.14 3.61
CA SER A 423 -12.96 -11.73 3.34
C SER A 423 -13.77 -11.10 4.47
N LEU A 424 -14.63 -11.86 5.15
CA LEU A 424 -15.35 -11.41 6.34
C LEU A 424 -14.42 -11.22 7.55
N LYS A 425 -13.48 -12.14 7.77
CA LYS A 425 -12.46 -11.99 8.82
C LYS A 425 -11.56 -10.79 8.57
N PHE A 426 -11.24 -10.52 7.32
CA PHE A 426 -10.52 -9.32 6.88
C PHE A 426 -11.31 -8.04 7.15
N ALA A 427 -12.61 -8.00 6.82
CA ALA A 427 -13.47 -6.86 7.14
C ALA A 427 -13.61 -6.65 8.66
N GLN A 428 -13.75 -7.74 9.45
CA GLN A 428 -13.74 -7.66 10.91
C GLN A 428 -12.44 -7.06 11.43
N PHE A 429 -11.29 -7.57 10.95
CA PHE A 429 -9.97 -7.07 11.32
C PHE A 429 -9.78 -5.58 10.97
N LEU A 430 -10.22 -5.14 9.80
CA LEU A 430 -10.10 -3.73 9.45
C LEU A 430 -11.02 -2.85 10.30
N ARG A 431 -12.27 -3.27 10.55
CA ARG A 431 -13.24 -2.51 11.34
C ARG A 431 -12.88 -2.36 12.80
N GLN A 432 -12.51 -3.45 13.46
CA GLN A 432 -12.15 -3.42 14.88
C GLN A 432 -10.91 -2.53 15.14
N ASN A 433 -10.09 -2.30 14.11
CA ASN A 433 -8.87 -1.50 14.19
C ASN A 433 -9.03 -0.13 13.50
N ALA A 434 -10.22 0.28 13.06
CA ALA A 434 -10.42 1.54 12.34
C ALA A 434 -10.83 2.67 13.31
N ILE A 435 -10.17 3.83 13.20
CA ILE A 435 -10.51 5.05 13.96
C ILE A 435 -11.68 5.80 13.30
N ALA A 436 -11.85 5.67 11.99
CA ALA A 436 -12.90 6.30 11.19
C ALA A 436 -13.71 5.27 10.38
N ALA A 437 -14.79 5.71 9.71
CA ALA A 437 -15.65 4.87 8.90
C ALA A 437 -14.85 4.00 7.90
N PHE A 438 -14.88 2.68 8.12
CA PHE A 438 -14.25 1.68 7.27
C PHE A 438 -14.93 1.63 5.89
N ASN A 439 -14.14 1.78 4.81
CA ASN A 439 -14.58 1.51 3.45
C ASN A 439 -14.23 0.07 3.06
N ASP A 440 -15.23 -0.71 2.70
CA ASP A 440 -15.09 -2.13 2.37
C ASP A 440 -14.71 -2.30 0.89
N ALA A 441 -13.41 -2.29 0.61
CA ALA A 441 -12.90 -2.38 -0.75
C ALA A 441 -13.32 -3.68 -1.46
N TYR A 442 -13.52 -4.79 -0.73
CA TYR A 442 -14.00 -6.03 -1.33
C TYR A 442 -15.46 -5.90 -1.80
N ALA A 443 -16.33 -5.34 -0.95
CA ALA A 443 -17.71 -5.04 -1.32
C ALA A 443 -17.79 -4.06 -2.51
N ASP A 444 -16.96 -3.01 -2.49
CA ASP A 444 -16.87 -2.04 -3.57
C ASP A 444 -16.53 -2.71 -4.92
N TYR A 445 -15.62 -3.70 -4.92
CA TYR A 445 -15.29 -4.47 -6.12
C TYR A 445 -16.41 -5.42 -6.56
N LEU A 446 -17.11 -6.07 -5.62
CA LEU A 446 -18.29 -6.88 -5.97
C LEU A 446 -19.38 -6.02 -6.63
N ASP A 447 -19.68 -4.85 -6.08
CA ASP A 447 -20.63 -3.91 -6.68
C ASP A 447 -20.16 -3.44 -8.06
N HIS A 448 -18.88 -3.15 -8.21
CA HIS A 448 -18.28 -2.79 -9.50
C HIS A 448 -18.48 -3.91 -10.56
N PHE A 449 -18.21 -5.17 -10.23
CA PHE A 449 -18.42 -6.29 -11.15
C PHE A 449 -19.90 -6.59 -11.43
N ILE A 450 -20.79 -6.40 -10.45
CA ILE A 450 -22.24 -6.49 -10.67
C ILE A 450 -22.70 -5.46 -11.70
N GLU A 451 -22.19 -4.23 -11.64
CA GLU A 451 -22.50 -3.19 -12.63
C GLU A 451 -21.98 -3.58 -14.02
N GLU A 452 -20.79 -4.16 -14.13
CA GLU A 452 -20.28 -4.67 -15.41
C GLU A 452 -21.17 -5.76 -16.01
N GLU A 453 -21.61 -6.74 -15.22
CA GLU A 453 -22.50 -7.78 -15.74
C GLU A 453 -23.88 -7.20 -16.15
N LYS A 454 -24.38 -6.15 -15.47
CA LYS A 454 -25.61 -5.44 -15.90
C LYS A 454 -25.43 -4.75 -17.26
N VAL A 455 -24.24 -4.22 -17.55
CA VAL A 455 -23.91 -3.63 -18.86
C VAL A 455 -23.96 -4.69 -19.93
N LYS A 456 -23.34 -5.86 -19.69
CA LYS A 456 -23.36 -6.98 -20.64
C LYS A 456 -24.79 -7.44 -20.91
N LYS A 457 -25.61 -7.59 -19.87
CA LYS A 457 -27.05 -7.87 -20.00
C LYS A 457 -27.80 -6.83 -20.85
N SER A 458 -27.47 -5.56 -20.69
CA SER A 458 -28.12 -4.48 -21.44
C SER A 458 -27.69 -4.44 -22.91
N ALA A 459 -26.46 -4.88 -23.21
CA ALA A 459 -25.91 -4.93 -24.55
C ALA A 459 -26.38 -6.16 -25.35
N ASP A 460 -26.67 -7.27 -24.66
CA ASP A 460 -27.14 -8.52 -25.27
C ASP A 460 -28.37 -9.07 -24.52
N PRO A 461 -29.57 -9.01 -25.12
CA PRO A 461 -30.79 -9.57 -24.52
C PRO A 461 -30.74 -11.08 -24.27
N SER A 462 -29.82 -11.81 -24.92
CA SER A 462 -29.60 -13.24 -24.74
C SER A 462 -28.55 -13.57 -23.67
N TYR A 463 -28.02 -12.55 -22.99
CA TYR A 463 -27.03 -12.70 -21.94
C TYR A 463 -27.52 -13.60 -20.80
N ASP A 464 -26.70 -14.58 -20.46
CA ASP A 464 -26.92 -15.50 -19.35
C ASP A 464 -26.70 -14.80 -18.00
N GLU A 465 -27.80 -14.56 -17.29
CA GLU A 465 -27.81 -13.84 -16.02
C GLU A 465 -27.20 -14.61 -14.84
N SER A 466 -26.76 -15.86 -15.03
CA SER A 466 -26.27 -16.71 -13.93
C SER A 466 -25.04 -16.12 -13.22
N ILE A 467 -24.14 -15.46 -13.95
CA ILE A 467 -22.95 -14.80 -13.38
C ILE A 467 -23.39 -13.60 -12.52
N LEU A 468 -24.27 -12.75 -13.08
CA LEU A 468 -24.84 -11.59 -12.38
C LEU A 468 -25.54 -12.01 -11.07
N GLU A 469 -26.35 -13.08 -11.12
CA GLU A 469 -27.09 -13.56 -9.95
C GLU A 469 -26.17 -14.19 -8.89
N GLY A 470 -25.13 -14.92 -9.33
CA GLY A 470 -24.11 -15.47 -8.44
C GLY A 470 -23.32 -14.38 -7.70
N LEU A 471 -22.97 -13.29 -8.39
CA LEU A 471 -22.30 -12.13 -7.79
C LEU A 471 -23.23 -11.38 -6.81
N LYS A 472 -24.49 -11.13 -7.18
CA LYS A 472 -25.49 -10.52 -6.27
C LYS A 472 -25.68 -11.35 -5.01
N THR A 473 -25.86 -12.65 -5.15
CA THR A 473 -26.02 -13.58 -4.01
C THR A 473 -24.80 -13.52 -3.09
N THR A 474 -23.59 -13.51 -3.67
CA THR A 474 -22.34 -13.40 -2.93
C THR A 474 -22.26 -12.09 -2.15
N ARG A 475 -22.52 -10.95 -2.81
CA ARG A 475 -22.53 -9.63 -2.19
C ARG A 475 -23.56 -9.53 -1.08
N ASP A 476 -24.79 -9.97 -1.31
CA ASP A 476 -25.88 -9.84 -0.34
C ASP A 476 -25.63 -10.68 0.91
N SER A 477 -25.13 -11.90 0.73
CA SER A 477 -24.70 -12.76 1.84
C SER A 477 -23.55 -12.13 2.63
N TYR A 478 -22.55 -11.59 1.93
CA TYR A 478 -21.42 -10.90 2.53
C TYR A 478 -21.85 -9.69 3.35
N MET A 479 -22.64 -8.77 2.76
CA MET A 479 -23.09 -7.54 3.41
C MET A 479 -23.97 -7.81 4.64
N LYS A 480 -24.85 -8.82 4.57
CA LYS A 480 -25.62 -9.28 5.74
C LYS A 480 -24.70 -9.69 6.89
N GLN A 481 -23.63 -10.44 6.62
CA GLN A 481 -22.68 -10.88 7.63
C GLN A 481 -21.80 -9.73 8.15
N VAL A 482 -21.41 -8.78 7.29
CA VAL A 482 -20.70 -7.56 7.69
C VAL A 482 -21.53 -6.73 8.66
N GLU A 483 -22.86 -6.65 8.47
CA GLU A 483 -23.74 -5.95 9.41
C GLU A 483 -23.82 -6.65 10.77
N VAL A 484 -23.83 -7.99 10.78
CA VAL A 484 -23.71 -8.76 12.04
C VAL A 484 -22.36 -8.52 12.72
N ILE A 485 -21.26 -8.44 11.97
CA ILE A 485 -19.93 -8.08 12.49
C ILE A 485 -19.97 -6.67 13.10
N LYS A 486 -20.64 -5.73 12.44
CA LYS A 486 -20.79 -4.34 12.91
C LYS A 486 -21.36 -4.30 14.32
N LYS A 487 -22.53 -4.90 14.49
CA LYS A 487 -23.27 -4.92 15.75
C LYS A 487 -22.51 -5.64 16.86
N ALA A 488 -21.82 -6.74 16.51
CA ALA A 488 -21.01 -7.49 17.47
C ALA A 488 -19.82 -6.66 17.99
N ILE A 489 -19.15 -5.89 17.12
CA ILE A 489 -18.05 -5.00 17.51
C ILE A 489 -18.58 -3.85 18.37
N GLU A 490 -19.68 -3.20 17.97
CA GLU A 490 -20.29 -2.09 18.71
C GLU A 490 -20.76 -2.50 20.12
N ASN A 491 -21.22 -3.74 20.28
CA ASN A 491 -21.72 -4.27 21.56
C ASN A 491 -20.66 -5.02 22.40
N ASN A 492 -19.39 -5.05 21.97
CA ASN A 492 -18.32 -5.85 22.60
C ASN A 492 -18.74 -7.33 22.85
N ASP A 493 -19.37 -7.95 21.87
CA ASP A 493 -19.91 -9.32 21.99
C ASP A 493 -18.80 -10.37 22.17
N PRO A 494 -18.76 -11.09 23.31
CA PRO A 494 -17.72 -12.09 23.59
C PRO A 494 -17.76 -13.31 22.66
N SER A 495 -18.87 -13.56 21.95
CA SER A 495 -18.98 -14.65 20.98
C SER A 495 -18.18 -14.43 19.70
N ARG A 496 -17.70 -13.20 19.46
CA ARG A 496 -16.90 -12.83 18.29
C ARG A 496 -15.57 -12.20 18.72
N PRO A 497 -14.54 -13.04 19.00
CA PRO A 497 -13.26 -12.53 19.46
C PRO A 497 -12.56 -11.67 18.39
N PRO A 498 -11.74 -10.68 18.79
CA PRO A 498 -11.02 -9.83 17.87
C PRO A 498 -9.97 -10.63 17.08
N ILE A 499 -9.81 -10.28 15.80
CA ILE A 499 -8.82 -10.90 14.92
C ILE A 499 -7.45 -10.30 15.19
N LYS A 500 -6.46 -11.11 15.55
CA LYS A 500 -5.11 -10.60 15.82
C LYS A 500 -4.31 -10.43 14.52
N PRO A 501 -3.37 -9.46 14.43
CA PRO A 501 -2.56 -9.28 13.23
C PRO A 501 -1.83 -10.55 12.75
N GLU A 502 -1.37 -11.40 13.68
CA GLU A 502 -0.66 -12.65 13.35
C GLU A 502 -1.56 -13.69 12.69
N GLN A 503 -2.88 -13.57 12.84
CA GLN A 503 -3.85 -14.44 12.19
C GLN A 503 -4.01 -14.09 10.70
N ILE A 504 -3.74 -12.85 10.29
CA ILE A 504 -3.92 -12.40 8.91
C ILE A 504 -3.00 -13.15 7.95
N ALA A 505 -1.73 -13.36 8.30
CA ALA A 505 -0.80 -14.15 7.50
C ALA A 505 -1.25 -15.62 7.36
N LYS A 506 -1.88 -16.19 8.40
CA LYS A 506 -2.43 -17.57 8.34
C LYS A 506 -3.65 -17.65 7.43
N LEU A 507 -4.51 -16.63 7.44
CA LEU A 507 -5.67 -16.53 6.55
C LEU A 507 -5.23 -16.33 5.10
N GLU A 508 -4.23 -15.51 4.85
CA GLU A 508 -3.59 -15.39 3.53
C GLU A 508 -3.08 -16.75 3.03
N GLN A 509 -2.35 -17.50 3.86
CA GLN A 509 -1.85 -18.81 3.45
C GLN A 509 -2.97 -19.81 3.15
N GLN A 510 -4.11 -19.75 3.87
CA GLN A 510 -5.28 -20.58 3.55
C GLN A 510 -5.82 -20.29 2.15
N LEU A 511 -5.82 -19.02 1.72
CA LEU A 511 -6.24 -18.65 0.38
C LEU A 511 -5.29 -19.20 -0.69
N TYR A 512 -3.99 -19.22 -0.44
CA TYR A 512 -3.00 -19.78 -1.38
C TYR A 512 -3.02 -21.30 -1.48
N ASN A 513 -3.58 -21.96 -0.47
CA ASN A 513 -3.75 -23.40 -0.47
C ASN A 513 -5.08 -23.86 -1.10
N LEU A 514 -5.87 -22.94 -1.67
CA LEU A 514 -7.08 -23.30 -2.42
C LEU A 514 -6.69 -24.13 -3.66
N PRO A 515 -7.27 -25.32 -3.86
CA PRO A 515 -6.85 -26.26 -4.90
C PRO A 515 -6.87 -25.72 -6.34
N LEU A 516 -7.89 -24.95 -6.71
CA LEU A 516 -8.12 -24.49 -8.07
C LEU A 516 -7.57 -23.08 -8.28
N ASN A 517 -7.92 -22.12 -7.41
CA ASN A 517 -7.62 -20.71 -7.63
C ASN A 517 -6.50 -20.15 -6.73
N GLY A 518 -5.92 -20.95 -5.83
CA GLY A 518 -4.93 -20.47 -4.86
C GLY A 518 -3.64 -19.95 -5.50
N LEU A 519 -3.17 -20.63 -6.55
CA LEU A 519 -1.98 -20.21 -7.31
C LEU A 519 -2.22 -18.89 -8.06
N THR A 520 -3.37 -18.76 -8.72
CA THR A 520 -3.76 -17.53 -9.43
C THR A 520 -3.84 -16.36 -8.45
N LEU A 521 -4.52 -16.53 -7.31
CA LEU A 521 -4.61 -15.50 -6.29
C LEU A 521 -3.22 -15.05 -5.79
N LYS A 522 -2.28 -16.00 -5.62
CA LYS A 522 -0.90 -15.69 -5.23
C LYS A 522 -0.18 -14.84 -6.29
N LYS A 523 -0.35 -15.16 -7.58
CA LYS A 523 0.20 -14.36 -8.68
C LYS A 523 -0.39 -12.95 -8.69
N LEU A 524 -1.71 -12.82 -8.56
CA LEU A 524 -2.41 -11.54 -8.53
C LEU A 524 -1.93 -10.65 -7.38
N LYS A 525 -1.84 -11.19 -6.15
CA LYS A 525 -1.36 -10.42 -5.00
C LYS A 525 0.11 -10.00 -5.18
N TYR A 526 0.96 -10.92 -5.65
CA TYR A 526 2.38 -10.63 -5.90
C TYR A 526 2.54 -9.46 -6.88
N GLU A 527 1.79 -9.44 -7.98
CA GLU A 527 1.87 -8.34 -8.93
C GLU A 527 1.29 -7.04 -8.36
N ALA A 528 0.21 -7.11 -7.57
CA ALA A 528 -0.31 -5.93 -6.87
C ALA A 528 0.73 -5.29 -5.92
N GLU A 529 1.43 -6.10 -5.12
CA GLU A 529 2.50 -5.65 -4.21
C GLU A 529 3.70 -5.09 -5.00
N ARG A 530 4.15 -5.81 -6.01
CA ARG A 530 5.29 -5.44 -6.85
C ARG A 530 5.03 -4.15 -7.61
N SER A 531 3.91 -4.07 -8.31
CA SER A 531 3.52 -2.90 -9.09
C SER A 531 3.38 -1.65 -8.21
N GLN A 532 2.86 -1.76 -6.98
CA GLN A 532 2.80 -0.61 -6.08
C GLN A 532 4.18 -0.19 -5.56
N THR A 533 5.07 -1.15 -5.28
CA THR A 533 6.47 -0.87 -4.89
C THR A 533 7.23 -0.14 -6.01
N ASP A 534 6.99 -0.50 -7.27
CA ASP A 534 7.65 0.17 -8.40
C ASP A 534 7.17 1.62 -8.58
N ILE A 535 5.91 1.93 -8.25
CA ILE A 535 5.38 3.31 -8.27
C ILE A 535 6.09 4.19 -7.27
N PHE A 536 6.31 3.67 -6.08
CA PHE A 536 7.03 4.37 -5.04
C PHE A 536 8.44 4.77 -5.50
N ARG A 537 9.13 3.90 -6.26
CA ARG A 537 10.46 4.22 -6.83
C ARG A 537 10.42 5.38 -7.82
N TYR A 538 9.35 5.54 -8.61
CA TYR A 538 9.21 6.69 -9.53
C TYR A 538 8.93 8.02 -8.82
N THR A 539 8.69 8.00 -7.50
CA THR A 539 8.44 9.21 -6.69
C THR A 539 9.64 9.65 -5.85
N GLU A 540 10.75 8.92 -5.92
CA GLU A 540 11.96 9.27 -5.18
C GLU A 540 12.76 10.36 -5.90
N ASN A 541 13.26 11.34 -5.14
CA ASN A 541 14.14 12.36 -5.70
C ASN A 541 15.57 11.83 -5.73
N HIS A 542 16.07 11.51 -6.92
CA HIS A 542 17.43 11.01 -7.10
C HIS A 542 18.43 12.13 -7.35
N TYR A 543 19.49 12.13 -6.56
CA TYR A 543 20.69 12.93 -6.79
C TYR A 543 21.78 12.04 -7.38
N MET A 544 22.13 12.27 -8.64
CA MET A 544 23.31 11.67 -9.28
C MET A 544 24.42 12.74 -9.32
N PRO A 545 25.58 12.49 -8.70
CA PRO A 545 26.69 13.46 -8.63
C PRO A 545 27.24 13.90 -9.98
#